data_AF-A0A7J2PL58-F1
#
_entry.id   AF-A0A7J2PL58-F1
#
_cell.length_a   1.000
_cell.length_b   1.000
_cell.length_c   1.000
_cell.angle_alpha   90.00
_cell.angle_beta   90.00
_cell.angle_gamma   90.00
#
_symmetry.space_group_name_H-M   'P 1'
#
loop_
_entity.id
_entity.type
_entity.pdbx_description
1 polymer ?
#
loop_
_entity_poly.entity_id
_entity_poly.type
_entity_poly.pdbx_seq_one_letter_code
_entity_poly.pdbx_strand_id
1 'polypeptide(L)'
;MLRKKIKIDRKAMELISLFNNISGAIVKDCLSFRTSDNNSEVIVFLVKEEDVGKAIGKAGEHVKDLKLKLNKKIDVIAFSEDLNHFIQNILQTTKNSIIVQDIEIKESRNQKKT
;
A
#
# COMPACT_ATOMS: atom_id res chain seq x y z
N MET A 1 -16.27 20.84 0.40
CA MET A 1 -15.28 19.78 0.72
C MET A 1 -15.96 18.72 1.56
N LEU A 2 -16.33 17.56 0.99
CA LEU A 2 -16.73 16.41 1.79
C LEU A 2 -15.50 15.92 2.55
N ARG A 3 -15.31 16.36 3.80
CA ARG A 3 -14.42 15.65 4.72
C ARG A 3 -15.11 14.32 5.06
N LYS A 4 -14.98 13.32 4.18
CA LYS A 4 -15.26 11.94 4.57
C LYS A 4 -14.36 11.66 5.77
N LYS A 5 -14.96 11.42 6.95
CA LYS A 5 -14.24 10.85 8.09
C LYS A 5 -13.83 9.44 7.68
N ILE A 6 -12.64 9.32 7.08
CA ILE A 6 -12.01 8.02 6.87
C ILE A 6 -11.64 7.54 8.27
N LYS A 7 -12.35 6.51 8.74
CA LYS A 7 -12.03 5.82 9.98
C LYS A 7 -11.21 4.60 9.61
N ILE A 8 -10.06 4.45 10.25
CA ILE A 8 -9.29 3.21 10.17
C ILE A 8 -10.11 2.14 10.89
N ASP A 9 -10.44 1.06 10.17
CA ASP A 9 -11.15 -0.07 10.75
C ASP A 9 -10.30 -0.75 11.83
N ARG A 10 -10.94 -1.37 12.83
CA ARG A 10 -10.21 -2.06 13.91
C ARG A 10 -9.29 -3.15 13.36
N LYS A 11 -9.75 -3.90 12.35
CA LYS A 11 -8.92 -4.94 11.70
C LYS A 11 -7.69 -4.34 11.04
N ALA A 12 -7.84 -3.16 10.43
CA ALA A 12 -6.71 -2.47 9.83
C ALA A 12 -5.67 -2.07 10.89
N MET A 13 -6.10 -1.53 12.04
CA MET A 13 -5.19 -1.23 13.14
C MET A 13 -4.45 -2.47 13.68
N GLU A 14 -5.15 -3.59 13.83
CA GLU A 14 -4.56 -4.86 14.28
C GLU A 14 -3.52 -5.39 13.27
N LEU A 15 -3.81 -5.31 11.97
CA LEU A 15 -2.87 -5.69 10.91
C LEU A 15 -1.64 -4.78 10.86
N ILE A 16 -1.83 -3.47 10.98
CA ILE A 16 -0.76 -2.47 11.04
C ILE A 16 0.14 -2.76 12.24
N SER A 17 -0.43 -2.97 13.43
CA SER A 17 0.33 -3.29 14.64
C SER A 17 1.10 -4.59 14.50
N LEU A 18 0.48 -5.64 13.94
CA LEU A 18 1.13 -6.92 13.69
C LEU A 18 2.34 -6.76 12.77
N PHE A 19 2.20 -6.03 11.66
CA PHE A 19 3.28 -5.88 10.70
C PHE A 19 4.42 -4.98 11.23
N ASN A 20 4.09 -3.91 11.98
CA ASN A 20 5.07 -3.10 12.69
C ASN A 20 5.89 -3.95 13.67
N ASN A 21 5.24 -4.83 14.45
CA ASN A 21 5.91 -5.68 15.43
C ASN A 21 6.82 -6.74 14.79
N ILE A 22 6.45 -7.27 13.62
CA ILE A 22 7.25 -8.26 12.90
C ILE A 22 8.45 -7.60 12.23
N SER A 23 8.25 -6.47 11.56
CA SER A 23 9.24 -5.90 10.66
C SER A 23 10.06 -4.74 11.23
N GLY A 24 9.59 -4.10 12.31
CA GLY A 24 10.16 -2.86 12.82
C GLY A 24 9.99 -1.65 11.88
N ALA A 25 9.24 -1.80 10.78
CA ALA A 25 8.93 -0.72 9.85
C ALA A 25 7.77 0.14 10.37
N ILE A 26 7.68 1.38 9.91
CA ILE A 26 6.51 2.25 10.14
C ILE A 26 5.51 2.06 9.00
N VAL A 27 4.47 1.26 9.27
CA VAL A 27 3.30 1.10 8.40
C VAL A 27 2.35 2.29 8.60
N LYS A 28 2.01 2.97 7.50
CA LYS A 28 1.12 4.14 7.44
C LYS A 28 -0.34 3.75 7.38
N ASP A 29 -0.66 2.74 6.56
CA ASP A 29 -2.03 2.29 6.34
C ASP A 29 -2.03 0.85 5.80
N CYS A 30 -3.19 0.21 5.77
CA CYS A 30 -3.38 -1.06 5.09
C CYS A 30 -4.74 -1.14 4.40
N LEU A 31 -4.75 -1.77 3.23
CA LEU A 31 -5.95 -2.01 2.45
C LEU A 31 -6.12 -3.51 2.23
N SER A 32 -7.29 -4.05 2.56
CA SER A 32 -7.65 -5.44 2.25
C SER A 32 -8.78 -5.47 1.23
N PHE A 33 -8.61 -6.22 0.15
CA PHE A 33 -9.66 -6.45 -0.85
C PHE A 33 -9.64 -7.89 -1.35
N ARG A 34 -10.76 -8.34 -1.93
CA ARG A 34 -10.88 -9.67 -2.54
C ARG A 34 -10.72 -9.54 -4.05
N THR A 35 -9.94 -10.43 -4.65
CA THR A 35 -9.89 -10.53 -6.12
C THR A 35 -11.10 -11.29 -6.65
N SER A 36 -11.58 -10.89 -7.82
CA SER A 36 -12.65 -11.56 -8.59
C SER A 36 -12.31 -12.99 -8.95
N ASP A 37 -11.04 -13.26 -9.22
CA ASP A 37 -10.65 -14.46 -9.97
C ASP A 37 -10.64 -15.72 -9.11
N ASN A 38 -10.39 -15.57 -7.80
CA ASN A 38 -10.19 -16.68 -6.87
C ASN A 38 -10.80 -16.44 -5.48
N ASN A 39 -11.55 -15.35 -5.29
CA ASN A 39 -12.04 -14.88 -3.99
C ASN A 39 -10.93 -14.75 -2.92
N SER A 40 -9.67 -14.69 -3.35
CA SER A 40 -8.51 -14.62 -2.45
C SER A 40 -8.36 -13.20 -1.94
N GLU A 41 -8.24 -13.06 -0.63
CA GLU A 41 -8.01 -11.77 0.02
C GLU A 41 -6.54 -11.35 -0.16
N VAL A 42 -6.35 -10.13 -0.63
CA VAL A 42 -5.06 -9.46 -0.77
C VAL A 42 -5.02 -8.32 0.24
N ILE A 43 -3.94 -8.27 1.02
CA ILE A 43 -3.66 -7.17 1.93
C ILE A 43 -2.46 -6.41 1.38
N VAL A 44 -2.64 -5.11 1.19
CA VAL A 44 -1.62 -4.17 0.75
C VAL A 44 -1.26 -3.29 1.93
N PHE A 45 0.01 -3.27 2.31
CA PHE A 45 0.53 -2.39 3.35
C PHE A 45 1.22 -1.19 2.72
N LEU A 46 0.83 -0.01 3.18
CA LEU A 46 1.50 1.24 2.83
C LEU A 46 2.55 1.52 3.89
N VAL A 47 3.82 1.56 3.49
CA VAL A 47 4.96 1.74 4.39
C VAL A 47 5.68 3.02 4.02
N LYS A 48 6.26 3.71 5.01
CA LYS A 48 7.18 4.81 4.69
C LYS A 48 8.29 4.35 3.74
N GLU A 49 8.64 5.19 2.76
CA GLU A 49 9.69 4.88 1.78
C GLU A 49 10.99 4.40 2.42
N GLU A 50 11.45 5.11 3.46
CA GLU A 50 12.68 4.78 4.22
C GLU A 50 12.65 3.40 4.90
N ASP A 51 11.46 2.86 5.17
CA ASP A 51 11.26 1.63 5.92
C ASP A 51 10.84 0.45 5.04
N VAL A 52 10.68 0.62 3.73
CA VAL A 52 10.29 -0.46 2.81
C VAL A 52 11.27 -1.63 2.88
N GLY A 53 12.57 -1.36 2.92
CA GLY A 53 13.60 -2.40 3.06
C GLY A 53 13.46 -3.18 4.38
N LYS A 54 13.12 -2.50 5.49
CA LYS A 54 12.84 -3.14 6.78
C LYS A 54 11.55 -3.95 6.73
N ALA A 55 10.50 -3.42 6.10
CA ALA A 55 9.22 -4.08 5.92
C ALA A 55 9.34 -5.39 5.13
N ILE A 56 10.20 -5.41 4.11
CA ILE A 56 10.46 -6.60 3.30
C ILE A 56 11.36 -7.59 4.07
N GLY A 57 12.41 -7.11 4.73
CA GLY A 57 13.40 -7.94 5.42
C GLY A 57 14.34 -8.66 4.46
N LYS A 58 15.32 -9.42 4.99
CA LYS A 58 16.30 -10.12 4.14
C LYS A 58 15.59 -11.19 3.31
N ALA A 59 15.80 -11.16 1.99
CA ALA A 59 15.13 -12.07 1.05
C ALA A 59 13.59 -12.16 1.22
N GLY A 60 12.96 -11.09 1.69
CA GLY A 60 11.51 -11.03 1.90
C GLY A 60 11.00 -11.78 3.13
N GLU A 61 11.84 -12.07 4.12
CA GLU A 61 11.47 -12.88 5.30
C GLU A 61 10.23 -12.37 6.04
N HIS A 62 10.14 -11.07 6.32
CA HIS A 62 9.00 -10.51 7.08
C HIS A 62 7.68 -10.62 6.31
N VAL A 63 7.71 -10.40 4.99
CA VAL A 63 6.53 -10.54 4.13
C VAL A 63 6.11 -12.01 4.03
N LYS A 64 7.07 -12.94 3.95
CA LYS A 64 6.81 -14.39 3.95
C LYS A 64 6.19 -14.84 5.27
N ASP A 65 6.72 -14.39 6.40
CA ASP A 65 6.20 -14.70 7.73
C ASP A 65 4.77 -14.19 7.91
N LEU A 66 4.50 -12.96 7.47
CA LEU A 66 3.17 -12.37 7.54
C LEU A 66 2.18 -13.10 6.62
N LYS A 67 2.61 -13.48 5.42
CA LYS A 67 1.83 -14.31 4.48
C LYS A 67 1.45 -15.66 5.08
N LEU A 68 2.37 -16.32 5.78
CA LEU A 68 2.12 -17.59 6.46
C LEU A 68 1.15 -17.41 7.64
N LYS A 69 1.37 -16.40 8.50
CA LYS A 69 0.51 -16.14 9.67
C LYS A 69 -0.93 -15.78 9.30
N LEU A 70 -1.10 -14.97 8.25
CA LEU A 70 -2.43 -14.51 7.83
C LEU A 70 -3.09 -15.43 6.81
N ASN A 71 -2.33 -16.36 6.20
CA ASN A 71 -2.75 -17.18 5.08
C ASN A 71 -3.39 -16.36 3.94
N LYS A 72 -2.84 -15.17 3.68
CA LYS A 72 -3.33 -14.18 2.71
C LYS A 72 -2.20 -13.69 1.83
N LYS A 73 -2.54 -13.21 0.63
CA LYS A 73 -1.55 -12.57 -0.25
C LYS A 73 -1.20 -11.20 0.35
N ILE A 74 0.08 -10.95 0.56
CA ILE A 74 0.58 -9.69 1.09
C ILE A 74 1.32 -8.94 -0.02
N ASP A 75 1.13 -7.63 -0.08
CA ASP A 75 1.92 -6.71 -0.89
C ASP A 75 2.34 -5.50 -0.06
N VAL A 76 3.44 -4.88 -0.43
CA VAL A 76 4.03 -3.74 0.30
C VAL A 76 4.32 -2.63 -0.69
N ILE A 77 3.78 -1.45 -0.43
CA ILE A 77 3.94 -0.25 -1.28
C ILE A 77 4.64 0.82 -0.47
N ALA A 78 5.65 1.44 -1.08
CA ALA A 78 6.33 2.61 -0.56
C ALA A 78 5.46 3.86 -0.72
N PHE A 79 5.13 4.52 0.39
CA PHE A 79 4.49 5.82 0.38
C PHE A 79 5.49 6.89 -0.04
N SER A 80 5.09 7.72 -1.00
CA SER A 80 5.83 8.90 -1.44
C SER A 80 4.91 10.13 -1.40
N GLU A 81 5.45 11.27 -1.03
CA GLU A 81 4.75 12.56 -1.13
C GLU A 81 4.71 13.08 -2.58
N ASP A 82 5.69 12.69 -3.41
CA ASP A 82 5.63 12.92 -4.85
C ASP A 82 4.63 11.96 -5.50
N LEU A 83 3.61 12.53 -6.16
CA LEU A 83 2.49 11.79 -6.73
C LEU A 83 2.93 10.87 -7.87
N ASN A 84 3.89 11.30 -8.70
CA ASN A 84 4.39 10.49 -9.81
C ASN A 84 5.09 9.24 -9.27
N HIS A 85 6.00 9.42 -8.31
CA HIS A 85 6.69 8.33 -7.66
C HIS A 85 5.73 7.41 -6.89
N PHE A 86 4.72 7.98 -6.23
CA PHE A 86 3.73 7.17 -5.52
C PHE A 86 2.88 6.31 -6.46
N ILE A 87 2.44 6.85 -7.59
CA ILE A 87 1.72 6.10 -8.63
C ILE A 87 2.61 5.00 -9.22
N GLN A 88 3.89 5.29 -9.48
CA GLN A 88 4.85 4.28 -9.93
C GLN A 88 4.97 3.12 -8.92
N ASN A 89 5.07 3.42 -7.63
CA ASN A 89 5.14 2.41 -6.56
C ASN A 89 3.86 1.57 -6.48
N ILE A 90 2.69 2.18 -6.70
CA ILE A 90 1.41 1.46 -6.72
C ILE A 90 1.31 0.50 -7.90
N LEU A 91 1.83 0.90 -9.08
CA LEU A 91 1.71 0.10 -10.30
C LEU A 91 2.80 -0.98 -10.41
N GLN A 92 3.99 -0.75 -9.84
CA GLN A 92 5.08 -1.71 -9.74
C GLN A 92 4.92 -2.65 -8.53
N THR A 93 3.78 -3.32 -8.46
CA THR A 93 3.54 -4.34 -7.43
C THR A 93 4.21 -5.66 -7.80
N THR A 94 4.51 -6.48 -6.79
CA THR A 94 5.23 -7.76 -6.93
C THR A 94 4.58 -8.78 -7.88
N LYS A 95 3.34 -8.55 -8.33
CA LYS A 95 2.60 -9.44 -9.24
C LYS A 95 2.48 -8.93 -10.67
N ASN A 96 2.79 -7.66 -10.92
CA ASN A 96 2.47 -7.02 -12.19
C ASN A 96 3.76 -6.49 -12.83
N SER A 97 4.14 -6.98 -14.02
CA SER A 97 5.18 -6.37 -14.87
C SER A 97 4.67 -5.11 -15.59
N ILE A 98 3.96 -4.25 -14.87
CA ILE A 98 3.51 -2.97 -15.42
C ILE A 98 4.69 -2.01 -15.36
N ILE A 99 5.17 -1.61 -16.53
CA ILE A 99 6.18 -0.56 -16.68
C ILE A 99 5.42 0.73 -16.96
N VAL A 100 5.49 1.67 -16.02
CA VAL A 100 4.92 3.00 -16.19
C VAL A 100 5.86 3.81 -17.09
N GLN A 101 5.39 4.21 -18.27
CA GLN A 101 6.19 4.96 -19.25
C GLN A 101 6.14 6.48 -19.01
N ASP A 102 4.96 7.02 -18.71
CA ASP A 102 4.75 8.45 -18.48
C ASP A 102 3.55 8.70 -17.57
N ILE A 103 3.60 9.77 -16.76
CA ILE A 103 2.51 10.21 -15.88
C ILE A 103 2.29 11.71 -16.10
N GLU A 104 1.15 12.07 -16.70
CA GLU A 104 0.76 13.46 -16.93
C GLU A 104 -0.34 13.90 -15.94
N ILE A 105 -0.02 14.81 -15.02
CA ILE A 105 -0.99 15.36 -14.06
C ILE A 105 -1.54 16.69 -14.62
N LYS A 106 -2.83 16.71 -14.97
CA LYS A 106 -3.54 17.91 -15.41
C LYS A 106 -4.43 18.45 -14.28
N GLU A 107 -4.09 19.62 -13.74
CA GLU A 107 -5.00 20.32 -12.83
C GLU A 107 -6.14 21.01 -13.59
N SER A 108 -7.39 20.69 -13.25
CA SER A 108 -8.54 21.38 -13.82
C SER A 108 -8.65 22.79 -13.21
N ARG A 109 -8.32 23.81 -13.99
CA ARG A 109 -8.65 25.21 -13.67
C ARG A 109 -10.13 25.45 -13.90
N ASN A 110 -10.99 24.95 -13.01
CA ASN A 110 -12.36 25.46 -12.91
C ASN A 110 -12.34 26.83 -12.22
N GLN A 111 -11.83 27.85 -12.92
CA GLN A 111 -12.13 29.24 -12.59
C GLN A 111 -13.60 29.47 -12.96
N LYS A 112 -14.50 29.31 -11.99
CA LYS A 112 -15.81 29.96 -12.06
C LYS A 112 -15.55 31.48 -12.13
N LYS A 113 -15.60 32.05 -13.33
CA LYS A 113 -15.88 33.47 -13.52
C LYS A 113 -17.32 33.69 -13.04
N THR A 114 -17.45 34.22 -11.83
CA THR A 114 -18.59 35.09 -11.47
C THR A 114 -18.50 36.39 -12.24
#